data_AF-A0A0G0I1K2-F1
#
_entry.id   AF-A0A0G0I1K2-F1
#
_cell.length_a   1.000
_cell.length_b   1.000
_cell.length_c   1.000
_cell.angle_alpha   90.00
_cell.angle_beta   90.00
_cell.angle_gamma   90.00
#
_symmetry.space_group_name_H-M   'P 1'
#
loop_
_entity.id
_entity.type
_entity.pdbx_description
1 polymer ?
#
loop_
_entity_poly.entity_id
_entity_poly.type
_entity_poly.pdbx_seq_one_letter_code
_entity_poly.pdbx_strand_id
1 'polypeptide(L)'
;MDNERRDDEKKYWVALSTHGKIGGRTLLKLYKKFKSLEKVWQAGQWQLAEAGLNLDQVEAVKEVISKKNPEKEWEKVQKHKIDVLIYPDVDYPKLLKELPDPPGILYLRGKILPSDEIALAVVGSRKFSTYGERVTSELVYPLASQKITIVSGLALGIDTLAHRSALEAGGRTLAVLGCGLDQIYPVSNIRLADKIIAGSGAIISEFPLGMPALRFNFPIRNRIIAGLSLGTLVVEAAPNSGSLLTATASIDYNREVFAVPGSIFSETSVGTNRLIKMGAKMVTNFKDILEELSLEDKKAQNKAQEIIPDSPEEEILLNLLKQPVLVDLLVQKSGLETGMVNSTLIQLEIKGKVTNLGGSQYVISGKLKS
;
A
#
# COMPACT_ATOMS: atom_id res chain seq x y z
N MET A 1 -2.60 -28.71 -3.57
CA MET A 1 -3.84 -28.98 -2.81
C MET A 1 -4.48 -27.70 -2.27
N ASP A 2 -3.78 -26.85 -1.50
CA ASP A 2 -4.39 -25.62 -0.94
C ASP A 2 -4.60 -24.48 -1.96
N ASN A 3 -3.72 -24.35 -2.97
CA ASN A 3 -3.89 -23.35 -4.04
C ASN A 3 -4.99 -23.73 -5.05
N GLU A 4 -5.08 -25.01 -5.44
CA GLU A 4 -6.11 -25.47 -6.39
C GLU A 4 -7.53 -25.30 -5.84
N ARG A 5 -7.76 -25.62 -4.54
CA ARG A 5 -9.05 -25.37 -3.88
C ARG A 5 -9.40 -23.88 -3.79
N ARG A 6 -8.40 -22.99 -3.69
CA ARG A 6 -8.61 -21.54 -3.64
C ARG A 6 -8.90 -20.95 -5.01
N ASP A 7 -8.21 -21.42 -6.05
CA ASP A 7 -8.52 -21.03 -7.42
C ASP A 7 -9.92 -21.52 -7.83
N ASP A 8 -10.32 -22.70 -7.37
CA ASP A 8 -11.70 -23.19 -7.51
C ASP A 8 -12.72 -22.35 -6.75
N GLU A 9 -12.37 -21.70 -5.65
CA GLU A 9 -13.27 -20.76 -4.97
C GLU A 9 -13.37 -19.43 -5.73
N LYS A 10 -12.25 -18.90 -6.24
CA LYS A 10 -12.18 -17.59 -6.92
C LYS A 10 -13.11 -17.47 -8.14
N LYS A 11 -13.33 -18.53 -8.90
CA LYS A 11 -14.27 -18.53 -10.05
C LYS A 11 -15.69 -18.14 -9.63
N TYR A 12 -16.13 -18.54 -8.43
CA TYR A 12 -17.43 -18.16 -7.88
C TYR A 12 -17.46 -16.68 -7.47
N TRP A 13 -16.40 -16.16 -6.87
CA TRP A 13 -16.29 -14.72 -6.58
C TRP A 13 -16.36 -13.88 -7.85
N VAL A 14 -15.64 -14.28 -8.90
CA VAL A 14 -15.65 -13.63 -10.22
C VAL A 14 -17.04 -13.69 -10.86
N ALA A 15 -17.71 -14.83 -10.81
CA ALA A 15 -19.04 -14.96 -11.42
C ALA A 15 -20.08 -14.05 -10.75
N LEU A 16 -20.11 -14.01 -9.42
CA LEU A 16 -21.02 -13.15 -8.65
C LEU A 16 -20.73 -11.66 -8.84
N SER A 17 -19.45 -11.26 -8.88
CA SER A 17 -19.08 -9.85 -9.07
C SER A 17 -19.47 -9.28 -10.44
N THR A 18 -19.78 -10.12 -11.43
CA THR A 18 -20.17 -9.66 -12.78
C THR A 18 -21.50 -8.89 -12.81
N HIS A 19 -22.33 -9.00 -11.77
CA HIS A 19 -23.62 -8.32 -11.71
C HIS A 19 -23.53 -7.01 -10.92
N GLY A 20 -23.93 -5.89 -11.52
CA GLY A 20 -23.77 -4.55 -10.92
C GLY A 20 -24.46 -4.33 -9.57
N LYS A 21 -25.48 -5.13 -9.22
CA LYS A 21 -26.13 -5.13 -7.89
C LYS A 21 -25.38 -5.94 -6.82
N ILE A 22 -24.34 -6.69 -7.19
CA ILE A 22 -23.52 -7.53 -6.31
C ILE A 22 -22.14 -6.88 -6.15
N GLY A 23 -22.04 -5.92 -5.23
CA GLY A 23 -20.76 -5.28 -4.89
C GLY A 23 -19.97 -6.03 -3.81
N GLY A 24 -18.80 -5.50 -3.44
CA GLY A 24 -17.93 -6.09 -2.41
C GLY A 24 -18.63 -6.38 -1.09
N ARG A 25 -19.48 -5.47 -0.59
CA ARG A 25 -20.27 -5.69 0.63
C ARG A 25 -21.21 -6.90 0.52
N THR A 26 -21.82 -7.10 -0.64
CA THR A 26 -22.72 -8.24 -0.90
C THR A 26 -21.93 -9.55 -0.89
N LEU A 27 -20.78 -9.58 -1.57
CA LEU A 27 -19.88 -10.74 -1.59
C LEU A 27 -19.42 -11.11 -0.17
N LEU A 28 -19.05 -10.11 0.64
CA LEU A 28 -18.64 -10.33 2.02
C LEU A 28 -19.77 -10.85 2.91
N LYS A 29 -21.01 -10.35 2.75
CA LYS A 29 -22.19 -10.87 3.47
C LYS A 29 -22.42 -12.34 3.18
N LEU A 30 -22.40 -12.70 1.90
CA LEU A 30 -22.51 -14.09 1.44
C LEU A 30 -21.38 -14.94 2.04
N TYR A 31 -20.12 -14.50 1.91
CA TYR A 31 -19.00 -15.25 2.45
C TYR A 31 -19.07 -15.42 3.97
N LYS A 32 -19.47 -14.39 4.72
CA LYS A 32 -19.62 -14.47 6.19
C LYS A 32 -20.59 -15.56 6.62
N LYS A 33 -21.72 -15.71 5.90
CA LYS A 33 -22.76 -16.73 6.16
C LYS A 33 -22.36 -18.12 5.67
N PHE A 34 -21.89 -18.25 4.43
CA PHE A 34 -21.69 -19.56 3.79
C PHE A 34 -20.27 -20.12 3.93
N LYS A 35 -19.28 -19.28 4.27
CA LYS A 35 -17.82 -19.58 4.34
C LYS A 35 -17.18 -20.02 3.02
N SER A 36 -17.96 -20.18 1.96
CA SER A 36 -17.55 -20.43 0.59
C SER A 36 -18.68 -19.94 -0.31
N LEU A 37 -18.32 -19.23 -1.37
CA LEU A 37 -19.25 -18.76 -2.38
C LEU A 37 -19.68 -19.89 -3.30
N GLU A 38 -18.94 -20.99 -3.45
CA GLU A 38 -19.43 -22.18 -4.16
C GLU A 38 -20.78 -22.65 -3.59
N LYS A 39 -20.92 -22.68 -2.26
CA LYS A 39 -22.16 -23.09 -1.58
C LYS A 39 -23.35 -22.16 -1.88
N VAL A 40 -23.10 -20.93 -2.31
CA VAL A 40 -24.15 -19.98 -2.70
C VAL A 40 -24.88 -20.45 -3.96
N TRP A 41 -24.25 -21.26 -4.82
CA TRP A 41 -24.90 -21.81 -6.03
C TRP A 41 -26.03 -22.79 -5.70
N GLN A 42 -25.98 -23.39 -4.53
CA GLN A 42 -27.01 -24.32 -4.04
C GLN A 42 -27.97 -23.65 -3.04
N ALA A 43 -27.77 -22.37 -2.73
CA ALA A 43 -28.54 -21.68 -1.70
C ALA A 43 -29.94 -21.29 -2.19
N GLY A 44 -30.95 -21.58 -1.36
CA GLY A 44 -32.32 -21.11 -1.57
C GLY A 44 -32.50 -19.62 -1.25
N GLN A 45 -33.62 -19.04 -1.69
CA GLN A 45 -33.95 -17.62 -1.47
C GLN A 45 -33.89 -17.21 0.01
N TRP A 46 -34.42 -18.06 0.88
CA TRP A 46 -34.45 -17.82 2.33
C TRP A 46 -33.04 -17.73 2.93
N GLN A 47 -32.12 -18.61 2.52
CA GLN A 47 -30.74 -18.60 3.00
C GLN A 47 -29.98 -17.36 2.53
N LEU A 48 -30.27 -16.87 1.32
CA LEU A 48 -29.71 -15.62 0.80
C LEU A 48 -30.22 -14.40 1.58
N ALA A 49 -31.52 -14.37 1.91
CA ALA A 49 -32.11 -13.32 2.74
C ALA A 49 -31.54 -13.32 4.16
N GLU A 50 -31.35 -14.50 4.77
CA GLU A 50 -30.68 -14.65 6.08
C GLU A 50 -29.22 -14.17 6.08
N ALA A 51 -28.54 -14.12 4.93
CA ALA A 51 -27.22 -13.51 4.81
C ALA A 51 -27.27 -11.97 4.86
N GLY A 52 -28.46 -11.36 4.99
CA GLY A 52 -28.66 -9.92 5.08
C GLY A 52 -28.70 -9.21 3.73
N LEU A 53 -29.06 -9.93 2.67
CA LEU A 53 -29.31 -9.37 1.34
C LEU A 53 -30.74 -8.81 1.26
N ASN A 54 -30.90 -7.69 0.56
CA ASN A 54 -32.24 -7.19 0.21
C ASN A 54 -32.81 -7.96 -1.01
N LEU A 55 -34.09 -7.74 -1.32
CA LEU A 55 -34.77 -8.45 -2.41
C LEU A 55 -34.04 -8.30 -3.76
N ASP A 56 -33.64 -7.08 -4.10
CA ASP A 56 -32.86 -6.78 -5.32
C ASP A 56 -31.55 -7.58 -5.42
N GLN A 57 -30.84 -7.73 -4.30
CA GLN A 57 -29.59 -8.49 -4.24
C GLN A 57 -29.85 -10.00 -4.33
N VAL A 58 -30.91 -10.50 -3.71
CA VAL A 58 -31.28 -11.91 -3.78
C VAL A 58 -31.67 -12.30 -5.22
N GLU A 59 -32.45 -11.47 -5.90
CA GLU A 59 -32.80 -11.66 -7.31
C GLU A 59 -31.55 -11.62 -8.20
N ALA A 60 -30.65 -10.66 -7.98
CA ALA A 60 -29.39 -10.57 -8.72
C ALA A 60 -28.52 -11.83 -8.55
N VAL A 61 -28.39 -12.36 -7.33
CA VAL A 61 -27.64 -13.59 -7.07
C VAL A 61 -28.26 -14.78 -7.82
N LYS A 62 -29.59 -14.93 -7.76
CA LYS A 62 -30.30 -15.99 -8.49
C LYS A 62 -30.13 -15.86 -10.01
N GLU A 63 -30.18 -14.63 -10.53
CA GLU A 63 -29.96 -14.36 -11.94
C GLU A 63 -28.55 -14.80 -12.36
N VAL A 64 -27.53 -14.46 -11.59
CA VAL A 64 -26.15 -14.91 -11.85
C VAL A 64 -26.07 -16.42 -11.85
N ILE A 65 -26.59 -17.10 -10.82
CA ILE A 65 -26.56 -18.57 -10.73
C ILE A 65 -27.24 -19.22 -11.94
N SER A 66 -28.34 -18.64 -12.43
CA SER A 66 -29.07 -19.17 -13.58
C SER A 66 -28.40 -18.90 -14.93
N LYS A 67 -27.73 -17.76 -15.11
CA LYS A 67 -27.24 -17.29 -16.42
C LYS A 67 -25.74 -17.43 -16.61
N LYS A 68 -24.96 -17.54 -15.53
CA LYS A 68 -23.50 -17.53 -15.56
C LYS A 68 -22.93 -18.90 -15.24
N ASN A 69 -21.84 -19.24 -15.91
CA ASN A 69 -21.04 -20.41 -15.61
C ASN A 69 -19.71 -19.91 -15.00
N PRO A 70 -19.38 -20.31 -13.75
CA PRO A 70 -18.17 -19.83 -13.07
C PRO A 70 -16.87 -20.12 -13.81
N GLU A 71 -16.73 -21.32 -14.39
CA GLU A 71 -15.55 -21.72 -15.15
C GLU A 71 -15.35 -20.80 -16.36
N LYS A 72 -16.41 -20.50 -17.12
CA LYS A 72 -16.34 -19.59 -18.27
C LYS A 72 -15.98 -18.16 -17.88
N GLU A 73 -16.48 -17.66 -16.76
CA GLU A 73 -16.11 -16.31 -16.29
C GLU A 73 -14.65 -16.28 -15.79
N TRP A 74 -14.17 -17.35 -15.17
CA TRP A 74 -12.76 -17.51 -14.78
C TRP A 74 -11.81 -17.58 -15.99
N GLU A 75 -12.16 -18.36 -17.01
CA GLU A 75 -11.39 -18.44 -18.27
C GLU A 75 -11.22 -17.06 -18.93
N LYS A 76 -12.23 -16.19 -18.87
CA LYS A 76 -12.13 -14.81 -19.39
C LYS A 76 -11.08 -14.01 -18.62
N VAL A 77 -11.03 -14.14 -17.30
CA VAL A 77 -10.04 -13.47 -16.46
C VAL A 77 -8.63 -13.95 -16.78
N GLN A 78 -8.44 -15.27 -16.87
CA GLN A 78 -7.16 -15.88 -17.23
C GLN A 78 -6.69 -15.46 -18.63
N LYS A 79 -7.61 -15.37 -19.61
CA LYS A 79 -7.30 -14.92 -20.98
C LYS A 79 -6.71 -13.50 -21.01
N HIS A 80 -7.13 -12.62 -20.09
CA HIS A 80 -6.60 -11.26 -19.98
C HIS A 80 -5.33 -11.17 -19.12
N LYS A 81 -4.79 -12.30 -18.64
CA LYS A 81 -3.62 -12.36 -17.74
C LYS A 81 -3.82 -11.50 -16.49
N ILE A 82 -5.01 -11.61 -15.92
CA ILE A 82 -5.41 -10.91 -14.70
C ILE A 82 -5.39 -11.90 -13.55
N ASP A 83 -4.70 -11.53 -12.48
CA ASP A 83 -4.74 -12.25 -11.22
C ASP A 83 -5.93 -11.77 -10.38
N VAL A 84 -6.41 -12.64 -9.49
CA VAL A 84 -7.53 -12.34 -8.59
C VAL A 84 -7.12 -12.63 -7.15
N LEU A 85 -7.32 -11.63 -6.29
CA LEU A 85 -7.29 -11.78 -4.83
C LEU A 85 -8.70 -11.65 -4.29
N ILE A 86 -9.08 -12.56 -3.41
CA ILE A 86 -10.36 -12.52 -2.69
C ILE A 86 -10.10 -12.20 -1.23
N TYR A 87 -11.06 -11.57 -0.55
CA TYR A 87 -10.93 -11.16 0.85
C TYR A 87 -10.37 -12.24 1.81
N PRO A 88 -10.73 -13.54 1.68
CA PRO A 88 -10.20 -14.60 2.53
C PRO A 88 -8.72 -14.94 2.30
N ASP A 89 -8.12 -14.50 1.19
CA ASP A 89 -6.75 -14.86 0.85
C ASP A 89 -5.77 -14.34 1.92
N VAL A 90 -4.75 -15.14 2.22
CA VAL A 90 -3.68 -14.78 3.17
C VAL A 90 -2.93 -13.54 2.68
N ASP A 91 -2.68 -13.48 1.38
CA ASP A 91 -1.92 -12.40 0.73
C ASP A 91 -2.78 -11.15 0.44
N TYR A 92 -4.05 -11.15 0.83
CA TYR A 92 -4.92 -9.99 0.64
C TYR A 92 -4.47 -8.83 1.54
N PRO A 93 -4.38 -7.58 1.04
CA PRO A 93 -3.76 -6.47 1.77
C PRO A 93 -4.38 -6.21 3.14
N LYS A 94 -3.56 -6.21 4.19
CA LYS A 94 -4.01 -6.09 5.58
C LYS A 94 -4.77 -4.78 5.84
N LEU A 95 -4.23 -3.65 5.38
CA LEU A 95 -4.86 -2.33 5.53
C LEU A 95 -6.26 -2.27 4.88
N LEU A 96 -6.48 -3.00 3.79
CA LEU A 96 -7.80 -3.10 3.17
C LEU A 96 -8.77 -3.96 3.99
N LYS A 97 -8.28 -4.98 4.70
CA LYS A 97 -9.13 -5.81 5.58
C LYS A 97 -9.66 -5.04 6.79
N GLU A 98 -8.95 -3.99 7.21
CA GLU A 98 -9.32 -3.11 8.32
C GLU A 98 -10.47 -2.15 7.95
N LEU A 99 -10.78 -1.99 6.67
CA LEU A 99 -11.86 -1.11 6.25
C LEU A 99 -13.21 -1.58 6.79
N PRO A 100 -14.15 -0.66 7.08
CA PRO A 100 -15.53 -1.03 7.43
C PRO A 100 -16.24 -1.75 6.29
N ASP A 101 -15.84 -1.48 5.04
CA ASP A 101 -16.38 -2.10 3.83
C ASP A 101 -15.28 -2.61 2.88
N PRO A 102 -14.51 -3.65 3.25
CA PRO A 102 -13.43 -4.16 2.40
C PRO A 102 -13.94 -4.55 1.01
N PRO A 103 -13.16 -4.37 -0.08
CA PRO A 103 -13.48 -4.99 -1.35
C PRO A 103 -13.51 -6.52 -1.19
N GLY A 104 -14.60 -7.16 -1.64
CA GLY A 104 -14.68 -8.63 -1.56
C GLY A 104 -13.69 -9.32 -2.49
N ILE A 105 -13.38 -8.68 -3.62
CA ILE A 105 -12.53 -9.16 -4.70
C ILE A 105 -11.68 -8.02 -5.25
N LEU A 106 -10.45 -8.33 -5.64
CA LEU A 106 -9.54 -7.44 -6.36
C LEU A 106 -9.01 -8.17 -7.59
N TYR A 107 -9.18 -7.54 -8.75
CA TYR A 107 -8.53 -7.90 -10.01
C TYR A 107 -7.19 -7.18 -10.09
N LEU A 108 -6.15 -7.86 -10.55
CA LEU A 108 -4.78 -7.36 -10.59
C LEU A 108 -4.11 -7.61 -11.95
N ARG A 109 -3.37 -6.62 -12.44
CA ARG A 109 -2.31 -6.82 -13.44
C ARG A 109 -1.00 -6.40 -12.79
N GLY A 110 -0.06 -7.34 -12.64
CA GLY A 110 1.10 -7.18 -11.75
C GLY A 110 0.83 -7.83 -10.39
N LYS A 111 1.65 -7.54 -9.37
CA LYS A 111 1.53 -8.16 -8.05
C LYS A 111 1.51 -7.12 -6.95
N ILE A 112 0.70 -7.34 -5.92
CA ILE A 112 0.84 -6.66 -4.63
C ILE A 112 1.88 -7.41 -3.81
N LEU A 113 2.78 -6.69 -3.15
CA LEU A 113 3.87 -7.25 -2.36
C LEU A 113 3.71 -6.87 -0.88
N PRO A 114 4.30 -7.62 0.06
CA PRO A 114 4.30 -7.25 1.48
C PRO A 114 4.87 -5.85 1.77
N SER A 115 5.81 -5.37 0.93
CA SER A 115 6.35 -4.01 1.02
C SER A 115 5.30 -2.91 0.79
N ASP A 116 4.18 -3.23 0.15
CA ASP A 116 3.09 -2.29 -0.10
C ASP A 116 2.27 -1.95 1.15
N GLU A 117 2.55 -2.59 2.29
CA GLU A 117 2.02 -2.16 3.59
C GLU A 117 2.55 -0.77 3.99
N ILE A 118 3.70 -0.35 3.45
CA ILE A 118 4.24 1.01 3.61
C ILE A 118 3.95 1.79 2.33
N ALA A 119 2.71 2.26 2.23
CA ALA A 119 2.20 2.97 1.06
C ALA A 119 1.65 4.36 1.40
N LEU A 120 1.80 5.30 0.47
CA LEU A 120 1.23 6.63 0.52
C LEU A 120 0.33 6.85 -0.69
N ALA A 121 -0.92 7.24 -0.44
CA ALA A 121 -1.81 7.68 -1.49
C ALA A 121 -1.42 9.09 -1.92
N VAL A 122 -1.27 9.33 -3.22
CA VAL A 122 -1.01 10.67 -3.77
C VAL A 122 -2.09 11.01 -4.76
N VAL A 123 -2.86 12.05 -4.47
CA VAL A 123 -4.02 12.45 -5.27
C VAL A 123 -4.04 13.95 -5.49
N GLY A 124 -4.74 14.38 -6.53
CA GLY A 124 -4.98 15.79 -6.73
C GLY A 124 -5.80 16.12 -7.97
N SER A 125 -5.67 17.36 -8.41
CA SER A 125 -6.43 17.89 -9.53
C SER A 125 -6.06 17.20 -10.85
N ARG A 126 -7.07 16.99 -11.70
CA ARG A 126 -6.87 16.53 -13.08
C ARG A 126 -6.27 17.59 -13.99
N LYS A 127 -6.46 18.87 -13.62
CA LYS A 127 -5.81 20.04 -14.22
C LYS A 127 -4.90 20.65 -13.15
N PHE A 128 -3.60 20.50 -13.33
CA PHE A 128 -2.61 20.93 -12.34
C PHE A 128 -1.87 22.18 -12.84
N SER A 129 -1.35 22.95 -11.89
CA SER A 129 -0.48 24.09 -12.16
C SER A 129 0.98 23.65 -12.29
N THR A 130 1.85 24.53 -12.80
CA THR A 130 3.31 24.30 -12.79
C THR A 130 3.84 24.11 -11.37
N TYR A 131 3.21 24.76 -10.38
CA TYR A 131 3.48 24.54 -8.97
C TYR A 131 3.13 23.10 -8.56
N GLY A 132 1.91 22.64 -8.85
CA GLY A 132 1.46 21.28 -8.55
C GLY A 132 2.33 20.22 -9.22
N GLU A 133 2.78 20.46 -10.45
CA GLU A 133 3.72 19.58 -11.16
C GLU A 133 5.03 19.42 -10.41
N ARG A 134 5.67 20.57 -10.11
CA ARG A 134 6.97 20.60 -9.43
C ARG A 134 6.88 19.98 -8.04
N VAL A 135 5.88 20.36 -7.25
CA VAL A 135 5.71 19.83 -5.90
C VAL A 135 5.46 18.33 -5.92
N THR A 136 4.64 17.83 -6.86
CA THR A 136 4.41 16.38 -6.96
C THR A 136 5.73 15.64 -7.17
N SER A 137 6.58 16.12 -8.09
CA SER A 137 7.87 15.48 -8.34
C SER A 137 8.83 15.60 -7.14
N GLU A 138 8.96 16.80 -6.56
CA GLU A 138 9.85 17.05 -5.41
C GLU A 138 9.45 16.27 -4.14
N LEU A 139 8.17 15.98 -3.94
CA LEU A 139 7.71 15.16 -2.82
C LEU A 139 7.76 13.67 -3.13
N VAL A 140 7.23 13.25 -4.28
CA VAL A 140 7.02 11.83 -4.59
C VAL A 140 8.33 11.11 -4.90
N TYR A 141 9.24 11.75 -5.64
CA TYR A 141 10.52 11.13 -6.00
C TYR A 141 11.32 10.64 -4.77
N PRO A 142 11.63 11.48 -3.76
CA PRO A 142 12.40 11.02 -2.61
C PRO A 142 11.63 10.00 -1.74
N LEU A 143 10.30 10.10 -1.62
CA LEU A 143 9.50 9.09 -0.89
C LEU A 143 9.60 7.72 -1.57
N ALA A 144 9.47 7.69 -2.89
CA ALA A 144 9.59 6.46 -3.68
C ALA A 144 11.00 5.87 -3.61
N SER A 145 12.06 6.70 -3.70
CA SER A 145 13.45 6.27 -3.50
C SER A 145 13.69 5.67 -2.10
N GLN A 146 12.89 6.08 -1.12
CA GLN A 146 12.93 5.55 0.24
C GLN A 146 12.09 4.28 0.44
N LYS A 147 11.64 3.64 -0.65
CA LYS A 147 10.84 2.41 -0.68
C LYS A 147 9.42 2.57 -0.14
N ILE A 148 8.87 3.79 -0.15
CA ILE A 148 7.44 3.99 0.08
C ILE A 148 6.72 3.72 -1.24
N THR A 149 5.74 2.82 -1.22
CA THR A 149 4.91 2.54 -2.38
C THR A 149 3.94 3.71 -2.62
N ILE A 150 3.91 4.22 -3.84
CA ILE A 150 3.00 5.30 -4.22
C ILE A 150 1.70 4.71 -4.76
N VAL A 151 0.55 5.04 -4.16
CA VAL A 151 -0.76 4.57 -4.61
C VAL A 151 -1.54 5.73 -5.21
N SER A 152 -2.10 5.56 -6.40
CA SER A 152 -2.93 6.60 -7.02
C SER A 152 -3.95 6.01 -8.00
N GLY A 153 -4.78 6.87 -8.60
CA GLY A 153 -5.94 6.47 -9.38
C GLY A 153 -5.70 6.35 -10.89
N LEU A 154 -4.46 6.50 -11.37
CA LEU A 154 -4.12 6.62 -12.78
C LEU A 154 -4.93 7.69 -13.54
N ALA A 155 -5.57 8.64 -12.86
CA ALA A 155 -6.29 9.72 -13.51
C ALA A 155 -5.33 10.66 -14.24
N LEU A 156 -5.85 11.55 -15.08
CA LEU A 156 -5.04 12.68 -15.57
C LEU A 156 -4.56 13.53 -14.39
N GLY A 157 -3.48 14.25 -14.60
CA GLY A 157 -3.00 15.27 -13.70
C GLY A 157 -2.07 14.74 -12.61
N ILE A 158 -2.31 15.15 -11.36
CA ILE A 158 -1.45 14.79 -10.22
C ILE A 158 -1.27 13.26 -10.09
N ASP A 159 -2.31 12.47 -10.30
CA ASP A 159 -2.22 11.00 -10.28
C ASP A 159 -1.19 10.46 -11.30
N THR A 160 -1.25 10.95 -12.55
CA THR A 160 -0.26 10.61 -13.59
C THR A 160 1.15 11.00 -13.17
N LEU A 161 1.33 12.18 -12.59
CA LEU A 161 2.63 12.69 -12.16
C LEU A 161 3.20 11.86 -11.01
N ALA A 162 2.39 11.53 -10.01
CA ALA A 162 2.81 10.70 -8.88
C ALA A 162 3.35 9.34 -9.35
N HIS A 163 2.63 8.67 -10.25
CA HIS A 163 3.10 7.41 -10.83
C HIS A 163 4.41 7.57 -11.62
N ARG A 164 4.55 8.65 -12.40
CA ARG A 164 5.78 8.90 -13.17
C ARG A 164 6.96 9.18 -12.26
N SER A 165 6.82 10.08 -11.30
CA SER A 165 7.87 10.42 -10.35
C SER A 165 8.30 9.20 -9.51
N ALA A 166 7.35 8.34 -9.14
CA ALA A 166 7.66 7.08 -8.46
C ALA A 166 8.53 6.14 -9.33
N LEU A 167 8.18 6.00 -10.62
CA LEU A 167 8.94 5.17 -11.56
C LEU A 167 10.31 5.77 -11.90
N GLU A 168 10.40 7.08 -12.04
CA GLU A 168 11.66 7.81 -12.28
C GLU A 168 12.64 7.67 -11.11
N ALA A 169 12.11 7.56 -9.88
CA ALA A 169 12.88 7.25 -8.69
C ALA A 169 13.35 5.79 -8.60
N GLY A 170 13.00 4.95 -9.58
CA GLY A 170 13.17 3.49 -9.50
C GLY A 170 12.33 2.83 -8.40
N GLY A 171 11.33 3.56 -7.90
CA GLY A 171 10.45 3.14 -6.83
C GLY A 171 9.25 2.34 -7.32
N ARG A 172 8.37 2.03 -6.36
CA ARG A 172 7.21 1.18 -6.57
C ARG A 172 5.92 1.99 -6.58
N THR A 173 4.97 1.61 -7.44
CA THR A 173 3.66 2.27 -7.49
C THR A 173 2.51 1.32 -7.83
N LEU A 174 1.33 1.58 -7.25
CA LEU A 174 0.10 0.84 -7.48
C LEU A 174 -0.98 1.79 -8.02
N ALA A 175 -1.60 1.43 -9.14
CA ALA A 175 -2.68 2.21 -9.72
C ALA A 175 -4.02 1.52 -9.51
N VAL A 176 -5.01 2.21 -8.94
CA VAL A 176 -6.35 1.64 -8.71
C VAL A 176 -7.33 2.20 -9.73
N LEU A 177 -8.08 1.38 -10.47
CA LEU A 177 -8.99 1.82 -11.53
C LEU A 177 -10.47 1.77 -11.12
N GLY A 178 -11.27 2.66 -11.74
CA GLY A 178 -12.73 2.75 -11.58
C GLY A 178 -13.52 1.97 -12.66
N CYS A 179 -12.87 1.00 -13.28
CA CYS A 179 -13.38 0.20 -14.41
C CYS A 179 -12.74 -1.18 -14.40
N GLY A 180 -13.20 -2.09 -15.26
CA GLY A 180 -12.57 -3.40 -15.47
C GLY A 180 -11.14 -3.25 -16.00
N LEU A 181 -10.26 -4.20 -15.66
CA LEU A 181 -8.85 -4.18 -16.08
C LEU A 181 -8.61 -4.57 -17.55
N ASP A 182 -9.66 -4.96 -18.27
CA ASP A 182 -9.69 -5.10 -19.72
C ASP A 182 -9.62 -3.74 -20.44
N GLN A 183 -9.82 -2.63 -19.73
CA GLN A 183 -9.75 -1.28 -20.28
C GLN A 183 -8.95 -0.35 -19.35
N ILE A 184 -7.91 0.27 -19.89
CA ILE A 184 -7.18 1.32 -19.17
C ILE A 184 -7.82 2.67 -19.47
N TYR A 185 -8.23 3.37 -18.42
CA TYR A 185 -8.79 4.71 -18.50
C TYR A 185 -8.03 5.69 -17.60
N PRO A 186 -7.62 6.87 -18.11
CA PRO A 186 -7.78 7.36 -19.48
C PRO A 186 -6.83 6.66 -20.47
N VAL A 187 -7.22 6.61 -21.75
CA VAL A 187 -6.44 5.96 -22.83
C VAL A 187 -5.02 6.54 -22.96
N SER A 188 -4.84 7.83 -22.68
CA SER A 188 -3.53 8.49 -22.70
C SER A 188 -2.53 7.90 -21.69
N ASN A 189 -3.00 7.20 -20.65
CA ASN A 189 -2.16 6.59 -19.62
C ASN A 189 -1.88 5.10 -19.86
N ILE A 190 -2.25 4.51 -21.00
CA ILE A 190 -1.94 3.10 -21.33
C ILE A 190 -0.45 2.81 -21.19
N ARG A 191 0.41 3.62 -21.82
CA ARG A 191 1.87 3.45 -21.76
C ARG A 191 2.41 3.57 -20.33
N LEU A 192 1.77 4.39 -19.49
CA LEU A 192 2.14 4.51 -18.09
C LEU A 192 1.74 3.25 -17.32
N ALA A 193 0.53 2.72 -17.53
CA ALA A 193 0.10 1.46 -16.92
C ALA A 193 1.04 0.31 -17.27
N ASP A 194 1.47 0.21 -18.54
CA ASP A 194 2.43 -0.81 -18.97
C ASP A 194 3.78 -0.66 -18.25
N LYS A 195 4.27 0.58 -18.08
CA LYS A 195 5.49 0.85 -17.30
C LYS A 195 5.33 0.49 -15.82
N ILE A 196 4.17 0.74 -15.22
CA ILE A 196 3.89 0.36 -13.82
C ILE A 196 4.03 -1.16 -13.66
N ILE A 197 3.41 -1.92 -14.57
CA ILE A 197 3.46 -3.39 -14.54
C ILE A 197 4.89 -3.88 -14.79
N ALA A 198 5.61 -3.28 -15.75
CA ALA A 198 6.99 -3.64 -16.06
C ALA A 198 7.97 -3.32 -14.91
N GLY A 199 7.73 -2.23 -14.17
CA GLY A 199 8.48 -1.83 -12.97
C GLY A 199 8.12 -2.62 -11.70
N SER A 200 7.55 -3.82 -11.86
CA SER A 200 7.04 -4.69 -10.79
C SER A 200 5.84 -4.17 -10.00
N GLY A 201 5.28 -2.99 -10.31
CA GLY A 201 4.07 -2.46 -9.68
C GLY A 201 2.80 -3.25 -10.03
N ALA A 202 1.63 -2.68 -9.73
CA ALA A 202 0.36 -3.31 -10.10
C ALA A 202 -0.72 -2.30 -10.48
N ILE A 203 -1.62 -2.75 -11.36
CA ILE A 203 -2.89 -2.09 -11.64
C ILE A 203 -4.00 -2.93 -10.99
N ILE A 204 -4.85 -2.29 -10.21
CA ILE A 204 -5.81 -2.91 -9.30
C ILE A 204 -7.22 -2.42 -9.66
N SER A 205 -8.22 -3.29 -9.59
CA SER A 205 -9.63 -2.88 -9.66
C SER A 205 -10.52 -3.80 -8.84
N GLU A 206 -11.59 -3.27 -8.26
CA GLU A 206 -12.68 -4.08 -7.70
C GLU A 206 -13.73 -4.43 -8.77
N PHE A 207 -13.69 -3.77 -9.92
CA PHE A 207 -14.72 -3.92 -10.94
C PHE A 207 -14.45 -5.10 -11.87
N PRO A 208 -15.49 -5.87 -12.24
CA PRO A 208 -15.35 -7.01 -13.14
C PRO A 208 -14.96 -6.57 -14.56
N LEU A 209 -14.49 -7.53 -15.36
CA LEU A 209 -14.20 -7.29 -16.77
C LEU A 209 -15.42 -6.76 -17.52
N GLY A 210 -15.18 -5.82 -18.44
CA GLY A 210 -16.21 -5.16 -19.23
C GLY A 210 -16.92 -4.02 -18.52
N MET A 211 -16.66 -3.78 -17.22
CA MET A 211 -17.23 -2.62 -16.52
C MET A 211 -16.62 -1.32 -17.05
N PRO A 212 -17.41 -0.41 -17.65
CA PRO A 212 -16.88 0.84 -18.19
C PRO A 212 -16.49 1.82 -17.07
N ALA A 213 -15.70 2.84 -17.43
CA ALA A 213 -15.28 3.92 -16.53
C ALA A 213 -16.43 4.91 -16.27
N LEU A 214 -17.35 4.53 -15.37
CA LEU A 214 -18.53 5.33 -15.02
C LEU A 214 -18.20 6.36 -13.92
N ARG A 215 -18.83 7.53 -13.98
CA ARG A 215 -18.56 8.64 -13.03
C ARG A 215 -18.74 8.22 -11.57
N PHE A 216 -19.74 7.40 -11.29
CA PHE A 216 -20.04 6.92 -9.94
C PHE A 216 -19.07 5.85 -9.44
N ASN A 217 -18.25 5.25 -10.31
CA ASN A 217 -17.23 4.28 -9.91
C ASN A 217 -16.00 4.94 -9.30
N PHE A 218 -15.70 6.21 -9.65
CA PHE A 218 -14.49 6.87 -9.15
C PHE A 218 -14.50 7.10 -7.62
N PRO A 219 -15.61 7.55 -6.99
CA PRO A 219 -15.69 7.60 -5.52
C PRO A 219 -15.52 6.23 -4.87
N ILE A 220 -16.14 5.18 -5.44
CA ILE A 220 -16.03 3.80 -4.93
C ILE A 220 -14.56 3.34 -4.98
N ARG A 221 -13.86 3.62 -6.08
CA ARG A 221 -12.44 3.31 -6.24
C ARG A 221 -11.56 4.07 -5.25
N ASN A 222 -11.85 5.34 -4.98
CA ASN A 222 -11.00 6.19 -4.13
C ASN A 222 -10.84 5.65 -2.71
N ARG A 223 -11.85 4.95 -2.20
CA ARG A 223 -11.79 4.27 -0.90
C ARG A 223 -10.68 3.20 -0.87
N ILE A 224 -10.41 2.53 -1.99
CA ILE A 224 -9.35 1.52 -2.11
C ILE A 224 -7.98 2.19 -2.14
N ILE A 225 -7.85 3.36 -2.79
CA ILE A 225 -6.61 4.16 -2.77
C ILE A 225 -6.25 4.53 -1.33
N ALA A 226 -7.22 5.10 -0.60
CA ALA A 226 -7.04 5.46 0.81
C ALA A 226 -6.76 4.22 1.68
N GLY A 227 -7.53 3.15 1.49
CA GLY A 227 -7.41 1.93 2.30
C GLY A 227 -6.18 1.08 2.03
N LEU A 228 -5.51 1.24 0.90
CA LEU A 228 -4.19 0.63 0.63
C LEU A 228 -3.03 1.41 1.28
N SER A 229 -3.29 2.59 1.84
CA SER A 229 -2.24 3.54 2.21
C SER A 229 -2.27 3.86 3.71
N LEU A 230 -1.10 4.22 4.27
CA LEU A 230 -0.98 4.70 5.65
C LEU A 230 -1.50 6.14 5.80
N GLY A 231 -1.49 6.90 4.70
CA GLY A 231 -2.07 8.23 4.62
C GLY A 231 -2.25 8.69 3.18
N THR A 232 -2.89 9.84 3.01
CA THR A 232 -3.17 10.46 1.70
C THR A 232 -2.59 11.85 1.61
N LEU A 233 -1.70 12.08 0.65
CA LEU A 233 -1.20 13.38 0.23
C LEU A 233 -2.08 13.98 -0.87
N VAL A 234 -2.65 15.15 -0.57
CA VAL A 234 -3.39 15.97 -1.55
C VAL A 234 -2.50 17.13 -2.00
N VAL A 235 -2.08 17.10 -3.27
CA VAL A 235 -1.17 18.13 -3.82
C VAL A 235 -1.92 19.38 -4.28
N GLU A 236 -2.99 19.19 -5.05
CA GLU A 236 -3.88 20.28 -5.48
C GLU A 236 -5.32 19.78 -5.50
N ALA A 237 -6.25 20.63 -5.05
CA ALA A 237 -7.67 20.34 -5.05
C ALA A 237 -8.49 21.64 -5.13
N ALA A 238 -9.29 21.76 -6.19
CA ALA A 238 -10.38 22.73 -6.23
C ALA A 238 -11.47 22.37 -5.18
N PRO A 239 -12.36 23.30 -4.78
CA PRO A 239 -13.35 23.07 -3.71
C PRO A 239 -14.23 21.82 -3.86
N ASN A 240 -14.54 21.43 -5.11
CA ASN A 240 -15.36 20.27 -5.44
C ASN A 240 -14.55 19.14 -6.11
N SER A 241 -13.24 19.09 -5.86
CA SER A 241 -12.36 18.08 -6.45
C SER A 241 -12.66 16.68 -5.90
N GLY A 242 -12.70 15.69 -6.79
CA GLY A 242 -12.83 14.28 -6.40
C GLY A 242 -11.66 13.76 -5.54
N SER A 243 -10.51 14.43 -5.55
CA SER A 243 -9.38 14.11 -4.65
C SER A 243 -9.72 14.33 -3.18
N LEU A 244 -10.62 15.27 -2.87
CA LEU A 244 -11.06 15.52 -1.49
C LEU A 244 -11.85 14.34 -0.93
N LEU A 245 -12.54 13.57 -1.77
CA LEU A 245 -13.23 12.34 -1.35
C LEU A 245 -12.25 11.28 -0.85
N THR A 246 -11.06 11.19 -1.44
CA THR A 246 -10.01 10.28 -0.96
C THR A 246 -9.46 10.72 0.40
N ALA A 247 -9.30 12.04 0.61
CA ALA A 247 -8.91 12.58 1.91
C ALA A 247 -9.98 12.31 2.98
N THR A 248 -11.27 12.53 2.67
CA THR A 248 -12.37 12.17 3.57
C THR A 248 -12.34 10.68 3.91
N ALA A 249 -12.21 9.79 2.91
CA ALA A 249 -12.12 8.36 3.16
C ALA A 249 -10.92 8.00 4.05
N SER A 250 -9.79 8.70 3.92
CA SER A 250 -8.62 8.48 4.77
C SER A 250 -8.89 8.81 6.23
N ILE A 251 -9.58 9.94 6.48
CA ILE A 251 -10.03 10.32 7.84
C ILE A 251 -10.97 9.26 8.40
N ASP A 252 -11.96 8.81 7.61
CA ASP A 252 -12.92 7.78 8.03
C ASP A 252 -12.23 6.44 8.38
N TYR A 253 -11.08 6.16 7.76
CA TYR A 253 -10.26 4.97 7.98
C TYR A 253 -9.15 5.17 9.01
N ASN A 254 -9.16 6.29 9.73
CA ASN A 254 -8.14 6.66 10.72
C ASN A 254 -6.71 6.59 10.13
N ARG A 255 -6.57 7.14 8.92
CA ARG A 255 -5.31 7.31 8.20
C ARG A 255 -4.92 8.78 8.18
N GLU A 256 -3.62 9.03 8.08
CA GLU A 256 -3.10 10.40 8.01
C GLU A 256 -3.57 11.12 6.75
N VAL A 257 -3.84 12.42 6.88
CA VAL A 257 -4.11 13.29 5.72
C VAL A 257 -3.08 14.39 5.68
N PHE A 258 -2.40 14.45 4.54
CA PHE A 258 -1.39 15.44 4.22
C PHE A 258 -1.92 16.36 3.13
N ALA A 259 -1.61 17.65 3.23
CA ALA A 259 -2.02 18.62 2.23
C ALA A 259 -0.90 19.63 1.95
N VAL A 260 -0.66 19.87 0.66
CA VAL A 260 0.31 20.88 0.22
C VAL A 260 -0.34 22.27 0.32
N PRO A 261 0.27 23.22 1.05
CA PRO A 261 -0.25 24.58 1.12
C PRO A 261 -0.11 25.27 -0.24
N GLY A 262 -1.03 26.17 -0.58
CA GLY A 262 -0.94 26.93 -1.82
C GLY A 262 -1.46 28.34 -1.70
N SER A 263 -1.26 29.14 -2.75
CA SER A 263 -1.72 30.53 -2.81
C SER A 263 -3.22 30.63 -2.56
N ILE A 264 -3.65 31.55 -1.69
CA ILE A 264 -5.08 31.82 -1.45
C ILE A 264 -5.80 32.39 -2.69
N PHE A 265 -5.04 32.85 -3.69
CA PHE A 265 -5.56 33.32 -4.97
C PHE A 265 -5.68 32.20 -6.01
N SER A 266 -5.15 31.00 -5.73
CA SER A 266 -5.24 29.85 -6.63
C SER A 266 -6.46 29.01 -6.30
N GLU A 267 -7.35 28.82 -7.28
CA GLU A 267 -8.54 27.97 -7.13
C GLU A 267 -8.17 26.52 -6.80
N THR A 268 -7.07 26.01 -7.38
CA THR A 268 -6.57 24.65 -7.14
C THR A 268 -5.96 24.44 -5.75
N SER A 269 -5.80 25.50 -4.95
CA SER A 269 -5.26 25.44 -3.59
C SER A 269 -6.33 25.58 -2.51
N VAL A 270 -7.57 25.92 -2.87
CA VAL A 270 -8.64 26.15 -1.89
C VAL A 270 -8.94 24.88 -1.09
N GLY A 271 -9.00 23.72 -1.75
CA GLY A 271 -9.27 22.44 -1.12
C GLY A 271 -8.15 22.00 -0.19
N THR A 272 -6.88 22.12 -0.59
CA THR A 272 -5.75 21.74 0.26
C THR A 272 -5.61 22.66 1.46
N ASN A 273 -5.74 23.97 1.27
CA ASN A 273 -5.75 24.94 2.38
C ASN A 273 -6.91 24.69 3.36
N ARG A 274 -8.08 24.26 2.85
CA ARG A 274 -9.20 23.86 3.71
C ARG A 274 -8.89 22.60 4.51
N LEU A 275 -8.29 21.58 3.90
CA LEU A 275 -7.87 20.37 4.62
C LEU A 275 -6.91 20.70 5.75
N ILE A 276 -5.94 21.60 5.51
CA ILE A 276 -5.00 22.08 6.54
C ILE A 276 -5.75 22.74 7.70
N LYS A 277 -6.72 23.61 7.41
CA LYS A 277 -7.58 24.22 8.44
C LYS A 277 -8.40 23.21 9.24
N MET A 278 -8.71 22.05 8.65
CA MET A 278 -9.43 20.96 9.28
C MET A 278 -8.52 20.00 10.06
N GLY A 279 -7.22 20.26 10.11
CA GLY A 279 -6.25 19.45 10.87
C GLY A 279 -5.39 18.51 10.04
N ALA A 280 -5.49 18.53 8.70
CA ALA A 280 -4.53 17.82 7.87
C ALA A 280 -3.10 18.36 8.07
N LYS A 281 -2.11 17.48 8.11
CA LYS A 281 -0.71 17.86 8.22
C LYS A 281 -0.30 18.67 6.99
N MET A 282 0.15 19.91 7.22
CA MET A 282 0.73 20.72 6.16
C MET A 282 2.06 20.10 5.73
N VAL A 283 2.24 19.91 4.42
CA VAL A 283 3.48 19.35 3.85
C VAL A 283 4.15 20.38 2.97
N THR A 284 5.38 20.71 3.32
CA THR A 284 6.26 21.62 2.58
C THR A 284 7.48 20.89 2.03
N ASN A 285 7.82 19.73 2.61
CA ASN A 285 8.90 18.86 2.16
C ASN A 285 8.55 17.40 2.49
N PHE A 286 9.23 16.44 1.86
CA PHE A 286 8.88 15.03 2.02
C PHE A 286 9.14 14.47 3.44
N LYS A 287 10.03 15.09 4.24
CA LYS A 287 10.32 14.65 5.61
C LYS A 287 9.13 14.85 6.53
N ASP A 288 8.33 15.90 6.30
CA ASP A 288 7.08 16.14 7.03
C ASP A 288 6.16 14.90 7.02
N ILE A 289 6.18 14.12 5.93
CA ILE A 289 5.42 12.88 5.79
C ILE A 289 6.11 11.71 6.51
N LEU A 290 7.44 11.62 6.43
CA LEU A 290 8.21 10.54 7.06
C LEU A 290 8.14 10.60 8.58
N GLU A 291 8.26 11.81 9.14
CA GLU A 291 8.13 12.09 10.57
C GLU A 291 6.74 11.70 11.07
N GLU A 292 5.69 12.16 10.39
CA GLU A 292 4.30 11.89 10.80
C GLU A 292 3.96 10.40 10.73
N LEU A 293 4.39 9.70 9.68
CA LEU A 293 4.19 8.26 9.55
C LEU A 293 5.12 7.44 10.46
N SER A 294 5.95 8.08 11.29
CA SER A 294 6.95 7.44 12.16
C SER A 294 7.85 6.45 11.41
N LEU A 295 8.16 6.76 10.14
CA LEU A 295 8.96 5.89 9.28
C LEU A 295 10.46 6.13 9.44
N GLU A 296 10.86 7.26 10.03
CA GLU A 296 12.25 7.55 10.37
C GLU A 296 12.78 6.60 11.47
N ASP A 297 11.95 6.35 12.49
CA ASP A 297 12.28 5.44 13.60
C ASP A 297 12.37 3.98 13.15
N LYS A 298 11.59 3.53 12.17
CA LYS A 298 11.68 2.15 11.66
C LYS A 298 12.99 1.87 10.92
N LYS A 299 13.65 2.88 10.33
CA LYS A 299 14.99 2.72 9.74
C LYS A 299 16.09 2.70 10.81
N ALA A 300 15.94 3.48 11.87
CA ALA A 300 16.83 3.44 13.03
C ALA A 300 16.68 2.13 13.82
N GLN A 301 15.45 1.62 13.96
CA GLN A 301 15.14 0.35 14.60
C GLN A 301 15.53 -0.86 13.74
N ASN A 302 15.41 -0.80 12.42
CA ASN A 302 15.93 -1.86 11.54
C ASN A 302 17.47 -1.88 11.46
N LYS A 303 18.15 -0.78 11.86
CA LYS A 303 19.60 -0.77 12.11
C LYS A 303 19.95 -1.28 13.52
N ALA A 304 19.03 -1.17 14.48
CA ALA A 304 19.14 -1.83 15.77
C ALA A 304 18.74 -3.31 15.64
N GLN A 305 19.53 -4.09 14.87
CA GLN A 305 19.56 -5.53 15.10
C GLN A 305 19.96 -5.74 16.56
N GLU A 306 19.19 -6.53 17.32
CA GLU A 306 19.63 -7.00 18.63
C GLU A 306 21.00 -7.65 18.44
N ILE A 307 22.04 -7.05 19.03
CA ILE A 307 23.39 -7.61 18.93
C ILE A 307 23.41 -8.86 19.80
N ILE A 308 23.28 -10.02 19.17
CA ILE A 308 23.50 -11.32 19.80
C ILE A 308 25.01 -11.61 19.69
N PRO A 309 25.73 -11.81 20.80
CA PRO A 309 27.13 -12.22 20.76
C PRO A 309 27.26 -13.62 20.15
N ASP A 310 28.15 -13.79 19.17
CA ASP A 310 28.40 -15.10 18.56
C ASP A 310 29.50 -15.89 19.30
N SER A 311 30.20 -15.25 20.25
CA SER A 311 31.24 -15.86 21.07
C SER A 311 31.35 -15.19 22.46
N PRO A 312 31.97 -15.86 23.47
CA PRO A 312 32.23 -15.27 24.78
C PRO A 312 33.07 -13.99 24.72
N GLU A 313 33.99 -13.89 23.76
CA GLU A 313 34.86 -12.73 23.55
C GLU A 313 34.07 -11.54 23.00
N GLU A 314 33.12 -11.77 22.08
CA GLU A 314 32.20 -10.72 21.61
C GLU A 314 31.35 -10.19 22.78
N GLU A 315 30.85 -11.07 23.65
CA GLU A 315 30.02 -10.69 24.79
C GLU A 315 30.78 -9.79 25.79
N ILE A 316 32.02 -10.16 26.11
CA ILE A 316 32.88 -9.37 27.01
C ILE A 316 33.12 -7.98 26.41
N LEU A 317 33.49 -7.89 25.13
CA LEU A 317 33.81 -6.61 24.49
C LEU A 317 32.58 -5.73 24.31
N LEU A 318 31.43 -6.30 23.92
CA LEU A 318 30.17 -5.56 23.79
C LEU A 318 29.69 -5.01 25.14
N ASN A 319 29.87 -5.77 26.23
CA ASN A 319 29.55 -5.28 27.58
C ASN A 319 30.40 -4.09 28.03
N LEU A 320 31.65 -4.02 27.56
CA LEU A 320 32.58 -2.93 27.88
C LEU A 320 32.38 -1.68 26.99
N LEU A 321 31.78 -1.85 25.80
CA LEU A 321 31.60 -0.80 24.78
C LEU A 321 30.28 0.00 24.93
N LYS A 322 29.75 0.16 26.15
CA LYS A 322 28.54 0.99 26.39
C LYS A 322 28.73 2.48 26.11
N GLN A 323 29.97 2.92 26.00
CA GLN A 323 30.41 4.26 25.62
C GLN A 323 31.65 4.14 24.69
N PRO A 324 32.10 5.21 24.01
CA PRO A 324 33.35 5.15 23.25
C PRO A 324 34.53 4.77 24.16
N VAL A 325 35.25 3.68 23.84
CA VAL A 325 36.40 3.20 24.61
C VAL A 325 37.62 3.02 23.71
N LEU A 326 38.80 3.38 24.22
CA LEU A 326 40.09 3.11 23.57
C LEU A 326 40.40 1.61 23.58
N VAL A 327 41.01 1.10 22.50
CA VAL A 327 41.40 -0.32 22.40
C VAL A 327 42.27 -0.75 23.59
N ASP A 328 43.21 0.07 24.05
CA ASP A 328 44.08 -0.27 25.19
C ASP A 328 43.29 -0.49 26.49
N LEU A 329 42.23 0.29 26.70
CA LEU A 329 41.34 0.13 27.85
C LEU A 329 40.46 -1.12 27.72
N LEU A 330 40.12 -1.52 26.49
CA LEU A 330 39.41 -2.77 26.24
C LEU A 330 40.30 -3.97 26.54
N VAL A 331 41.57 -3.95 26.13
CA VAL A 331 42.56 -5.00 26.47
C VAL A 331 42.70 -5.11 27.99
N GLN A 332 42.87 -3.98 28.68
CA GLN A 332 43.05 -3.96 30.13
C GLN A 332 41.82 -4.47 30.90
N LYS A 333 40.60 -4.12 30.46
CA LYS A 333 39.35 -4.47 31.17
C LYS A 333 38.76 -5.83 30.78
N SER A 334 39.01 -6.28 29.55
CA SER A 334 38.52 -7.58 29.07
C SER A 334 39.36 -8.76 29.56
N GLY A 335 40.63 -8.53 29.90
CA GLY A 335 41.58 -9.59 30.25
C GLY A 335 41.97 -10.49 29.06
N LEU A 336 41.58 -10.12 27.84
CA LEU A 336 41.91 -10.82 26.61
C LEU A 336 43.27 -10.34 26.06
N GLU A 337 43.96 -11.21 25.31
CA GLU A 337 45.19 -10.82 24.61
C GLU A 337 44.89 -9.76 23.53
N THR A 338 45.82 -8.82 23.35
CA THR A 338 45.70 -7.70 22.39
C THR A 338 45.36 -8.16 20.97
N GLY A 339 45.91 -9.30 20.53
CA GLY A 339 45.61 -9.87 19.22
C GLY A 339 44.13 -10.29 19.09
N MET A 340 43.58 -10.91 20.14
CA MET A 340 42.19 -11.37 20.20
C MET A 340 41.21 -10.19 20.24
N VAL A 341 41.53 -9.14 20.99
CA VAL A 341 40.69 -7.93 21.05
C VAL A 341 40.59 -7.27 19.67
N ASN A 342 41.72 -7.09 18.98
CA ASN A 342 41.74 -6.47 17.65
C ASN A 342 41.02 -7.32 16.61
N SER A 343 41.21 -8.64 16.59
CA SER A 343 40.50 -9.51 15.65
C SER A 343 38.99 -9.48 15.87
N THR A 344 38.56 -9.49 17.14
CA THR A 344 37.13 -9.48 17.49
C THR A 344 36.48 -8.13 17.18
N LEU A 345 37.16 -7.00 17.43
CA LEU A 345 36.67 -5.67 17.06
C LEU A 345 36.50 -5.52 15.55
N ILE A 346 37.44 -6.03 14.75
CA ILE A 346 37.34 -6.02 13.29
C ILE A 346 36.15 -6.86 12.83
N GLN A 347 35.93 -8.04 13.41
CA GLN A 347 34.79 -8.88 13.09
C GLN A 347 33.46 -8.21 13.45
N LEU A 348 33.38 -7.58 14.63
CA LEU A 348 32.20 -6.82 15.06
C LEU A 348 31.95 -5.61 14.14
N GLU A 349 33.00 -4.96 13.65
CA GLU A 349 32.91 -3.83 12.71
C GLU A 349 32.41 -4.29 11.33
N ILE A 350 32.93 -5.41 10.80
CA ILE A 350 32.44 -6.03 9.56
C ILE A 350 30.97 -6.45 9.70
N LYS A 351 30.57 -6.96 10.87
CA LYS A 351 29.17 -7.31 11.19
C LYS A 351 28.29 -6.07 11.45
N GLY A 352 28.84 -4.85 11.44
CA GLY A 352 28.10 -3.61 11.71
C GLY A 352 27.63 -3.46 13.16
N LYS A 353 28.18 -4.24 14.10
CA LYS A 353 27.86 -4.23 15.54
C LYS A 353 28.59 -3.08 16.27
N VAL A 354 29.78 -2.70 15.80
CA VAL A 354 30.59 -1.58 16.34
C VAL A 354 31.13 -0.69 15.23
N THR A 355 31.52 0.54 15.55
CA THR A 355 32.12 1.52 14.61
C THR A 355 33.42 2.07 15.20
N ASN A 356 34.46 2.13 14.38
CA ASN A 356 35.70 2.83 14.70
C ASN A 356 35.52 4.35 14.49
N LEU A 357 35.73 5.14 15.53
CA LEU A 357 35.63 6.60 15.51
C LEU A 357 36.94 7.30 15.09
N GLY A 358 37.99 6.52 14.81
CA GLY A 358 39.35 7.02 14.64
C GLY A 358 40.11 7.11 15.97
N GLY A 359 41.44 7.15 15.91
CA GLY A 359 42.28 7.24 17.12
C GLY A 359 42.21 6.01 18.04
N SER A 360 41.99 4.82 17.47
CA SER A 360 41.83 3.56 18.22
C SER A 360 40.67 3.57 19.22
N GLN A 361 39.56 4.23 18.88
CA GLN A 361 38.33 4.26 19.67
C GLN A 361 37.19 3.54 18.96
N TYR A 362 36.46 2.71 19.69
CA TYR A 362 35.30 1.97 19.19
C TYR A 362 34.04 2.29 20.00
N VAL A 363 32.88 2.27 19.34
CA VAL A 363 31.55 2.43 19.95
C VAL A 363 30.54 1.46 19.34
N ILE A 364 29.50 1.09 20.09
CA ILE A 364 28.43 0.22 19.59
C ILE A 364 27.51 0.95 18.62
N SER A 365 27.13 0.27 17.53
CA SER A 365 26.30 0.82 16.45
C SER A 365 24.80 0.52 16.59
N GLY A 366 24.36 -0.05 17.72
CA GLY A 366 22.98 -0.49 18.01
C GLY A 366 22.63 -0.57 19.51
N LYS A 367 21.53 -1.26 19.87
CA LYS A 367 21.15 -1.53 21.28
C LYS A 367 21.49 -2.98 21.66
N LEU A 368 22.19 -3.17 22.78
CA LEU A 368 22.38 -4.49 23.39
C LEU A 368 21.06 -4.99 23.99
N LYS A 369 20.78 -6.28 23.85
CA LYS A 369 19.69 -6.95 24.58
C LYS A 369 20.10 -7.00 26.07
N SER A 370 19.23 -6.49 26.93
CA SER A 370 19.43 -6.46 28.39
C SER A 370 19.33 -7.82 29.03
#